data_AF-A0A3G9GX87-F1
#
_entry.id   AF-A0A3G9GX87-F1
#
_cell.length_a   1.000
_cell.length_b   1.000
_cell.length_c   1.000
_cell.angle_alpha   90.00
_cell.angle_beta   90.00
_cell.angle_gamma   90.00
#
_symmetry.space_group_name_H-M   'P 1'
#
loop_
_entity.id
_entity.type
_entity.pdbx_description
1 polymer ?
#
loop_
_entity_poly.entity_id
_entity_poly.type
_entity_poly.pdbx_seq_one_letter_code
_entity_poly.pdbx_strand_id
1 'polypeptide(L)' 'MRRALIVKDPRAKIVVNETHLEISTLYDMQYIGFERIKAVYLNRSVDLSVKSLMEIFRRVPVYFIDKHGRLLAKMSRKV' A
#
# COMPACT_ATOMS: atom_id res chain seq x y z
N MET A 1 5.93 -16.79 5.09
CA MET A 1 6.15 -15.70 6.06
C MET A 1 5.65 -14.37 5.47
N ARG A 2 4.82 -13.62 6.19
CA ARG A 2 4.31 -12.31 5.74
C ARG A 2 5.40 -11.24 5.83
N ARG A 3 5.44 -10.31 4.87
CA ARG A 3 6.43 -9.21 4.80
C ARG A 3 5.76 -7.84 4.76
N ALA A 4 6.47 -6.81 5.20
CA ALA A 4 6.03 -5.43 5.00
C ALA A 4 6.19 -5.07 3.52
N LEU A 5 5.14 -4.53 2.92
CA LEU A 5 5.18 -3.96 1.57
C LEU A 5 5.43 -2.46 1.69
N ILE A 6 6.46 -1.97 1.01
CA ILE A 6 6.81 -0.54 1.02
C ILE A 6 6.72 -0.03 -0.42
N VAL A 7 5.79 0.88 -0.67
CA VAL A 7 5.63 1.56 -1.96
C VAL A 7 6.24 2.96 -1.84
N LYS A 8 7.52 3.06 -2.20
CA LYS A 8 8.29 4.32 -2.11
C LYS A 8 8.16 5.22 -3.33
N ASP A 9 7.97 4.64 -4.52
CA ASP A 9 7.85 5.41 -5.75
C ASP A 9 6.56 6.24 -5.72
N PRO A 10 6.63 7.59 -5.73
CA PRO A 10 5.44 8.44 -5.70
C PRO A 10 4.59 8.32 -6.98
N ARG A 11 5.13 7.76 -8.06
CA ARG A 11 4.42 7.56 -9.34
C ARG A 11 3.86 6.15 -9.49
N ALA A 12 4.00 5.30 -8.48
CA ALA A 12 3.47 3.96 -8.50
C ALA A 12 1.94 4.00 -8.66
N LYS A 13 1.41 3.21 -9.60
CA LYS A 13 -0.01 2.94 -9.73
C LYS A 13 -0.34 1.68 -8.96
N ILE A 14 -1.38 1.74 -8.12
CA ILE A 14 -1.83 0.60 -7.33
C ILE A 14 -3.26 0.25 -7.76
N VAL A 15 -3.44 -0.99 -8.20
CA VAL A 15 -4.77 -1.58 -8.45
C VAL A 15 -5.05 -2.61 -7.39
N VAL A 16 -6.24 -2.55 -6.82
CA VAL A 16 -6.68 -3.44 -5.74
C VAL A 16 -7.62 -4.48 -6.33
N ASN A 17 -7.17 -5.73 -6.33
CA ASN A 17 -8.01 -6.86 -6.70
C ASN A 17 -8.55 -7.55 -5.44
N GLU A 18 -9.35 -8.60 -5.64
CA GLU A 18 -9.92 -9.37 -4.53
C GLU A 18 -8.85 -10.09 -3.70
N THR A 19 -7.85 -10.66 -4.37
CA THR A 19 -6.83 -11.54 -3.77
C THR A 19 -5.45 -10.90 -3.64
N HIS A 20 -5.15 -9.87 -4.44
CA HIS A 20 -3.81 -9.30 -4.54
C HIS A 20 -3.81 -7.80 -4.83
N LEU A 21 -2.64 -7.19 -4.70
CA LEU A 21 -2.33 -5.85 -5.19
C LEU A 21 -1.51 -5.95 -6.47
N GLU A 22 -1.86 -5.15 -7.46
CA GLU A 22 -1.00 -4.87 -8.60
C GLU A 22 -0.31 -3.54 -8.37
N ILE A 23 1.02 -3.52 -8.51
CA ILE A 23 1.82 -2.32 -8.31
C ILE A 23 2.65 -2.12 -9.57
N SER A 24 2.36 -1.05 -10.29
CA SER A 24 3.06 -0.70 -11.52
C SER A 24 3.87 0.57 -11.31
N THR A 25 5.15 0.51 -11.67
CA THR A 25 6.06 1.66 -11.74
C THR A 25 6.43 1.91 -13.20
N LEU A 26 7.34 2.84 -13.45
CA LEU A 26 7.90 3.03 -14.79
C LEU A 26 8.77 1.86 -15.27
N TYR A 27 9.30 1.05 -14.36
CA TYR A 27 10.31 0.03 -14.67
C TYR A 27 9.83 -1.40 -14.47
N ASP A 28 8.82 -1.59 -13.63
CA ASP A 28 8.43 -2.92 -13.17
C ASP A 28 6.94 -2.97 -12.79
N MET A 29 6.38 -4.16 -12.89
CA MET A 29 5.02 -4.49 -12.49
C MET A 29 5.04 -5.73 -11.59
N GLN A 30 4.45 -5.60 -10.41
CA GLN A 30 4.44 -6.64 -9.39
C GLN A 30 3.03 -7.00 -8.95
N TYR A 31 2.81 -8.29 -8.72
CA TYR A 31 1.56 -8.84 -8.20
C TYR A 31 1.82 -9.46 -6.83
N ILE A 32 1.16 -8.92 -5.79
CA ILE A 32 1.43 -9.31 -4.40
C ILE A 32 0.12 -9.70 -3.72
N GLY A 33 -0.04 -10.99 -3.45
CA GLY A 33 -1.19 -11.53 -2.72
C GLY A 33 -1.28 -10.98 -1.29
N PHE A 34 -2.49 -10.64 -0.84
CA PHE A 34 -2.72 -10.08 0.50
C PHE A 34 -2.25 -11.02 1.62
N GLU A 35 -2.30 -12.33 1.39
CA GLU A 35 -1.83 -13.37 2.31
C GLU A 35 -0.32 -13.27 2.62
N ARG A 36 0.44 -12.58 1.77
CA ARG A 36 1.88 -12.34 1.93
C ARG A 36 2.20 -10.99 2.57
N ILE A 37 1.22 -10.09 2.71
CA ILE A 37 1.41 -8.72 3.17
C ILE A 37 1.10 -8.61 4.66
N LYS A 38 2.08 -8.23 5.48
CA LYS A 38 1.90 -7.94 6.91
C LYS A 38 1.29 -6.56 7.14
N ALA A 39 1.77 -5.57 6.40
CA ALA A 39 1.37 -4.17 6.44
C ALA A 39 1.82 -3.48 5.15
N VAL A 40 1.14 -2.40 4.78
CA VAL A 40 1.48 -1.55 3.63
C VAL A 40 1.96 -0.19 4.12
N TYR A 41 3.12 0.23 3.62
CA TYR A 41 3.68 1.57 3.82
C TYR A 41 3.63 2.30 2.47
N LEU A 42 2.78 3.32 2.37
CA LEU A 42 2.55 4.09 1.16
C LEU A 42 3.24 5.44 1.26
N ASN A 43 4.04 5.80 0.27
CA ASN A 43 4.50 7.17 0.12
C ASN A 43 3.28 8.09 -0.01
N ARG A 44 3.25 9.19 0.76
CA ARG A 44 2.15 10.17 0.79
C ARG A 44 1.80 10.77 -0.57
N SER A 45 2.70 10.69 -1.54
CA SER A 45 2.53 11.24 -2.88
C SER A 45 1.98 10.23 -3.90
N VAL A 46 1.76 8.98 -3.52
CA VAL A 46 1.09 7.98 -4.38
C VAL A 46 -0.36 8.38 -4.53
N ASP A 47 -0.79 8.57 -5.79
CA ASP A 47 -2.19 8.84 -6.11
C ASP A 47 -2.99 7.53 -6.02
N LEU A 48 -3.94 7.49 -5.10
CA LEU A 48 -4.79 6.32 -4.84
C LEU A 48 -6.18 6.79 -4.44
N SER A 49 -7.21 6.25 -5.08
CA SER A 49 -8.59 6.57 -4.72
C SER A 49 -8.89 6.18 -3.27
N VAL A 50 -9.74 6.96 -2.60
CA VAL A 50 -10.19 6.65 -1.22
C VAL A 50 -10.82 5.26 -1.16
N LYS A 51 -11.57 4.85 -2.19
CA LYS A 51 -12.16 3.50 -2.27
C LYS A 51 -11.08 2.43 -2.22
N SER A 52 -10.08 2.51 -3.09
CA SER A 52 -8.97 1.55 -3.14
C SER A 52 -8.19 1.54 -1.83
N LEU A 53 -7.89 2.71 -1.27
CA LEU A 53 -7.20 2.83 0.01
C LEU A 53 -7.98 2.12 1.14
N MET A 54 -9.30 2.31 1.19
CA MET A 54 -10.16 1.65 2.17
C MET A 54 -10.24 0.14 1.98
N GLU A 55 -10.26 -0.35 0.73
CA GLU A 55 -10.22 -1.79 0.42
C GLU A 55 -8.91 -2.44 0.90
N ILE A 56 -7.78 -1.77 0.72
CA ILE A 56 -6.49 -2.22 1.28
C ILE A 56 -6.57 -2.25 2.81
N PHE A 57 -7.01 -1.13 3.41
CA PHE A 57 -7.06 -0.96 4.86
C PHE A 57 -7.95 -1.99 5.57
N ARG A 58 -9.04 -2.45 4.91
CA ARG A 58 -9.90 -3.51 5.42
C ARG A 58 -9.20 -4.87 5.53
N ARG A 59 -8.14 -5.10 4.75
CA ARG A 59 -7.43 -6.39 4.68
C ARG A 59 -6.12 -6.37 5.46
N VAL A 60 -5.41 -5.25 5.42
CA VAL A 60 -4.08 -5.10 6.02
C VAL A 60 -3.89 -3.69 6.59
N PRO A 61 -3.09 -3.54 7.67
CA PRO A 61 -2.76 -2.21 8.20
C PRO A 61 -2.05 -1.33 7.15
N VAL A 62 -2.46 -0.06 7.08
CA VAL A 62 -1.89 0.93 6.16
C VAL A 62 -1.23 2.07 6.95
N TYR A 63 -0.02 2.40 6.53
CA TYR A 63 0.83 3.45 7.07
C TYR A 63 1.23 4.39 5.94
N PHE A 64 1.30 5.69 6.22
CA PHE A 64 1.78 6.69 5.28
C PHE A 64 3.20 7.11 5.65
N ILE A 65 4.08 7.18 4.66
CA ILE A 65 5.49 7.54 4.81
C ILE A 65 5.86 8.73 3.92
N ASP A 66 6.92 9.44 4.28
CA ASP A 66 7.55 10.43 3.40
C ASP A 66 8.53 9.78 2.40
N LYS A 67 9.17 10.60 1.56
CA LYS A 67 10.19 10.16 0.58
C LYS A 67 11.41 9.50 1.21
N HIS A 68 11.68 9.76 2.49
CA HIS A 68 12.79 9.16 3.25
C HIS A 68 12.38 7.87 3.96
N GLY A 69 11.09 7.52 3.97
CA GLY A 69 10.55 6.38 4.68
C GLY A 69 10.18 6.66 6.13
N ARG A 70 10.12 7.92 6.55
CA ARG A 70 9.67 8.30 7.90
C ARG A 70 8.15 8.16 7.97
N LEU A 71 7.66 7.59 9.08
CA LEU A 71 6.24 7.42 9.32
C LEU A 71 5.56 8.78 9.57
N LEU A 72 4.50 9.06 8.81
CA LEU A 72 3.73 10.30 8.92
C LEU A 72 2.38 10.06 9.59
N ALA A 73 1.70 8.97 9.24
CA ALA A 73 0.38 8.66 9.75
C ALA A 73 0.11 7.16 9.67
N LYS A 74 -0.87 6.72 10.46
CA LYS A 74 -1.39 5.35 10.47
C LYS A 74 -2.89 5.40 10.32
N MET A 75 -3.45 4.58 9.43
CA MET A 75 -4.89 4.36 9.42
C MET A 75 -5.28 3.49 10.62
N SER A 76 -6.22 3.97 11.43
CA SER A 76 -6.74 3.25 12.59
C SER A 76 -8.26 3.22 12.56
N ARG A 77 -8.84 2.08 12.91
CA ARG A 77 -10.26 1.97 13.20
C ARG A 77 -10.41 2.10 14.71
N LYS A 78 -11.15 3.11 15.19
CA LYS A 78 -11.70 3.05 16.55
C LYS A 78 -12.83 2.02 16.50
N VAL A 79 -12.69 0.95 17.27
CA VAL A 79 -13.76 -0.01 17.55
C VAL A 79 -14.54 0.54 18.74
#